data_AF-A0A8J8XI13-F1
#
_entry.id   AF-A0A8J8XI13-F1
#
_cell.length_a   1.000
_cell.length_b   1.000
_cell.length_c   1.000
_cell.angle_alpha   90.00
_cell.angle_beta   90.00
_cell.angle_gamma   90.00
#
_symmetry.space_group_name_H-M   'P 1'
#
loop_
_entity.id
_entity.type
_entity.pdbx_description
1 polymer ?
#
loop_
_entity_poly.entity_id
_entity_poly.type
_entity_poly.pdbx_seq_one_letter_code
_entity_poly.pdbx_strand_id
1 'polypeptide(L)'
;MLPSSDCLLHISRNTIGLYLTASGFDSEILSLQRKFGQWREDGPSEEHSDLLFYEYVEAVKLTGDNLMPAGQVVFRAKVGEHYRLPHKGIIPRELGVIARYKGQRKIADPGFQNPQWVDGELLILDGKFIRDGPVIAFFYWTSNVHLFEFFRQLKLPD
;
A
#
# COMPACT_ATOMS: atom_id res chain seq x y z
N MET A 1 28.12 -8.40 -4.02
CA MET A 1 27.10 -8.18 -5.05
C MET A 1 26.33 -6.95 -4.60
N LEU A 2 26.62 -5.79 -5.20
CA LEU A 2 25.93 -4.55 -4.85
C LEU A 2 24.49 -4.64 -5.37
N PRO A 3 23.47 -4.24 -4.58
CA PRO A 3 22.12 -4.18 -5.08
C PRO A 3 21.99 -3.16 -6.21
N SER A 4 21.21 -3.47 -7.23
CA SER A 4 20.99 -2.56 -8.36
C SER A 4 20.22 -1.33 -7.90
N SER A 5 20.81 -0.16 -8.13
CA SER A 5 20.27 1.18 -7.88
C SER A 5 18.84 1.41 -8.41
N ASP A 6 18.37 0.55 -9.32
CA ASP A 6 17.06 0.60 -9.96
C ASP A 6 15.88 0.30 -9.02
N CYS A 7 16.07 -0.49 -7.96
CA CYS A 7 14.97 -0.84 -7.06
C CYS A 7 14.62 0.30 -6.07
N LEU A 8 15.62 1.04 -5.60
CA LEU A 8 15.45 2.22 -4.73
C LEU A 8 14.85 3.41 -5.49
N LEU A 9 15.05 3.48 -6.81
CA LEU A 9 14.42 4.46 -7.69
C LEU A 9 12.93 4.17 -7.96
N HIS A 10 12.50 2.90 -7.90
CA HIS A 10 11.12 2.52 -8.22
C HIS A 10 10.08 3.04 -7.22
N ILE A 11 10.42 3.11 -5.92
CA ILE A 11 9.50 3.59 -4.88
C ILE A 11 9.63 5.11 -4.64
N SER A 12 10.77 5.71 -4.98
CA SER A 12 11.08 7.05 -4.50
C SER A 12 10.62 8.21 -5.40
N ARG A 13 10.19 7.96 -6.65
CA ARG A 13 9.64 9.03 -7.51
C ARG A 13 8.34 8.71 -8.23
N ASN A 14 8.15 7.47 -8.69
CA ASN A 14 7.00 7.17 -9.56
C ASN A 14 5.80 6.56 -8.81
N THR A 15 5.96 6.09 -7.57
CA THR A 15 4.83 5.53 -6.79
C THR A 15 4.16 6.53 -5.86
N ILE A 16 4.80 7.67 -5.57
CA ILE A 16 4.18 8.73 -4.76
C ILE A 16 3.25 9.52 -5.68
N GLY A 17 2.03 9.80 -5.25
CA GLY A 17 1.10 10.57 -6.05
C GLY A 17 -0.36 10.33 -5.72
N LEU A 18 -1.22 10.72 -6.64
CA LEU A 18 -2.66 10.50 -6.56
C LEU A 18 -3.03 9.21 -7.27
N TYR A 19 -3.92 8.44 -6.66
CA TYR A 19 -4.34 7.14 -7.14
C TYR A 19 -5.85 7.04 -7.17
N LEU A 20 -6.38 6.45 -8.24
CA LEU A 20 -7.80 6.12 -8.37
C LEU A 20 -8.00 4.64 -8.10
N THR A 21 -8.99 4.30 -7.28
CA THR A 21 -9.49 2.92 -7.11
C THR A 21 -11.00 2.88 -7.32
N ALA A 22 -11.52 1.72 -7.68
CA ALA A 22 -12.95 1.46 -7.69
C ALA A 22 -13.36 0.81 -6.36
N SER A 23 -14.37 1.38 -5.70
CA SER A 23 -14.98 0.86 -4.48
C SER A 23 -16.48 0.66 -4.75
N GLY A 24 -16.86 -0.55 -5.17
CA GLY A 24 -18.23 -0.82 -5.61
C GLY A 24 -18.61 -0.04 -6.87
N PHE A 25 -19.63 0.83 -6.76
CA PHE A 25 -20.08 1.70 -7.86
C PHE A 25 -19.39 3.07 -7.87
N ASP A 26 -18.63 3.40 -6.83
CA ASP A 26 -17.97 4.69 -6.68
C ASP A 26 -16.48 4.58 -7.02
N SER A 27 -15.88 5.70 -7.43
CA SER A 27 -14.44 5.81 -7.59
C SER A 27 -13.86 6.66 -6.46
N GLU A 28 -12.73 6.23 -5.92
CA GLU A 28 -12.07 6.89 -4.81
C GLU A 28 -10.68 7.36 -5.19
N ILE A 29 -10.30 8.51 -4.66
CA ILE A 29 -8.98 9.09 -4.82
C ILE A 29 -8.20 8.93 -3.52
N LEU A 30 -6.99 8.39 -3.62
CA LEU A 30 -6.02 8.26 -2.55
C LEU A 30 -4.77 9.08 -2.86
N SER A 31 -4.09 9.57 -1.82
CA SER A 31 -2.73 10.10 -1.90
C SER A 31 -1.77 9.08 -1.30
N LEU A 32 -0.87 8.52 -2.11
CA LEU A 32 0.24 7.71 -1.60
C LEU A 32 1.40 8.62 -1.24
N GLN A 33 1.81 8.57 0.02
CA GLN A 33 2.84 9.43 0.59
C GLN A 33 3.97 8.60 1.17
N ARG A 34 5.21 8.98 0.87
CA ARG A 34 6.39 8.44 1.54
C ARG A 34 6.58 9.13 2.88
N LYS A 35 6.92 8.36 3.90
CA LYS A 35 7.13 8.79 5.28
C LYS A 35 8.40 8.14 5.83
N PHE A 36 8.96 8.77 6.86
CA PHE A 36 10.09 8.27 7.63
C PHE A 36 9.77 8.41 9.11
N GLY A 37 10.05 7.38 9.90
CA GLY A 37 9.83 7.44 11.33
C GLY A 37 9.52 6.09 11.95
N GLN A 38 8.94 6.14 13.15
CA GLN A 38 8.51 4.97 13.87
C GLN A 38 7.30 4.33 13.20
N TRP A 39 7.39 3.01 13.01
CA TRP A 39 6.25 2.21 12.63
C TRP A 39 5.58 1.67 13.90
N ARG A 40 4.42 2.23 14.27
CA ARG A 40 3.64 1.76 15.42
C ARG A 40 2.79 0.56 14.99
N GLU A 41 3.21 -0.64 15.34
CA GLU A 41 2.36 -1.82 15.27
C GLU A 41 1.32 -1.70 16.37
N ASP A 42 0.03 -1.82 16.04
CA ASP A 42 -1.03 -1.76 17.05
C ASP A 42 -1.01 -3.09 17.83
N GLY A 43 -0.23 -3.13 18.91
CA GLY A 43 -0.08 -4.23 19.85
C GLY A 43 0.38 -3.69 21.22
N PRO A 44 0.23 -4.46 22.32
CA PRO A 44 0.64 -4.01 23.64
C PRO A 44 2.11 -3.61 23.57
N SER A 45 2.40 -2.38 23.99
CA SER A 45 3.71 -1.76 23.91
C SER A 45 4.75 -2.66 24.57
N GLU A 46 5.57 -3.33 23.76
CA GLU A 46 6.88 -3.75 24.23
C GLU A 46 7.70 -2.48 24.42
N GLU A 47 7.59 -1.93 25.63
CA GLU A 47 8.64 -1.14 26.25
C GLU A 47 9.96 -1.83 25.90
N HIS A 48 10.86 -1.14 25.20
CA HIS A 48 12.14 -1.63 24.63
C HIS A 48 12.15 -2.09 23.18
N SER A 49 11.25 -1.62 22.33
CA SER A 49 11.56 -1.60 20.89
C SER A 49 12.59 -0.50 20.63
N ASP A 50 13.82 -0.85 20.25
CA ASP A 50 14.80 0.10 19.70
C ASP A 50 14.10 1.09 18.76
N LEU A 51 14.45 2.38 18.82
CA LEU A 51 13.88 3.44 17.98
C LEU A 51 14.24 3.18 16.51
N LEU A 52 13.60 2.21 15.89
CA LEU A 52 13.81 1.81 14.52
C LEU A 52 13.09 2.81 13.63
N PHE A 53 13.87 3.54 12.85
CA PHE A 53 13.37 4.45 11.82
C PHE A 53 13.16 3.65 10.54
N TYR A 54 11.90 3.59 10.11
CA TYR A 54 11.49 2.92 8.89
C TYR A 54 11.24 3.96 7.80
N GLU A 55 11.62 3.62 6.57
CA GLU A 55 10.98 4.19 5.41
C GLU A 55 9.69 3.42 5.15
N TYR A 56 8.58 4.13 4.99
CA TYR A 56 7.29 3.51 4.74
C TYR A 56 6.43 4.40 3.84
N VAL A 57 5.38 3.81 3.28
CA VAL A 57 4.34 4.56 2.57
C VAL A 57 3.03 4.47 3.31
N GLU A 58 2.23 5.53 3.19
CA GLU A 58 0.85 5.60 3.64
C GLU A 58 -0.03 6.00 2.46
N ALA A 59 -1.15 5.30 2.27
CA ALA A 59 -2.21 5.76 1.39
C ALA A 59 -3.29 6.46 2.23
N VAL A 60 -3.49 7.74 1.98
CA VAL A 60 -4.51 8.57 2.63
C VAL A 60 -5.69 8.74 1.70
N LYS A 61 -6.89 8.46 2.20
CA LYS A 61 -8.13 8.62 1.43
C LYS A 61 -8.48 10.10 1.28
N LEU A 62 -8.48 10.61 0.05
CA LEU A 62 -8.86 11.99 -0.25
C LEU A 62 -10.38 12.13 -0.40
N THR A 63 -11.02 11.10 -0.95
CA THR A 63 -12.48 11.00 -1.05
C THR A 63 -12.96 9.89 -0.12
N GLY A 64 -13.69 10.23 0.94
CA GLY A 64 -14.23 9.25 1.89
C GLY A 64 -15.40 8.44 1.32
N ASP A 65 -15.74 7.35 1.99
CA ASP A 65 -16.97 6.58 1.78
C ASP A 65 -17.62 6.25 3.14
N ASN A 66 -18.66 5.42 3.12
CA ASN A 66 -19.36 4.99 4.35
C ASN A 66 -18.50 4.08 5.25
N LEU A 67 -17.42 3.47 4.72
CA LEU A 67 -16.54 2.61 5.50
C LEU A 67 -15.34 3.38 6.07
N MET A 68 -14.91 4.46 5.41
CA MET A 68 -13.68 5.16 5.70
C MET A 68 -13.80 6.65 5.31
N PRO A 69 -13.78 7.58 6.28
CA PRO A 69 -13.81 9.01 6.02
C PRO A 69 -12.58 9.50 5.25
N ALA A 70 -12.73 10.65 4.58
CA ALA A 70 -11.59 11.36 4.03
C ALA A 70 -10.58 11.73 5.13
N GLY A 71 -9.29 11.76 4.76
CA GLY A 71 -8.17 12.03 5.66
C GLY A 71 -7.64 10.79 6.39
N GLN A 72 -8.31 9.64 6.32
CA GLN A 72 -7.83 8.42 6.97
C GLN A 72 -6.75 7.70 6.15
N VAL A 73 -5.76 7.15 6.85
CA VAL A 73 -4.82 6.19 6.26
C VAL A 73 -5.54 4.85 6.05
N VAL A 74 -5.68 4.42 4.79
CA VAL A 74 -6.33 3.17 4.40
C VAL A 74 -5.38 2.00 4.37
N PHE A 75 -4.13 2.21 3.98
CA PHE A 75 -3.09 1.21 4.11
C PHE A 75 -1.73 1.84 4.32
N ARG A 76 -0.82 1.05 4.88
CA ARG A 76 0.58 1.42 5.08
C ARG A 76 1.48 0.23 4.77
N ALA A 77 2.70 0.46 4.31
CA ALA A 77 3.70 -0.59 4.10
C ALA A 77 5.11 -0.11 4.38
N LYS A 78 5.92 -0.93 5.07
CA LYS A 78 7.36 -0.69 5.21
C LYS A 78 8.01 -0.94 3.85
N VAL A 79 8.74 0.04 3.34
CA VAL A 79 9.34 -0.02 1.99
C VAL A 79 10.85 0.19 2.07
N GLY A 80 11.54 -0.15 0.98
CA GLY A 80 12.99 -0.17 0.92
C GLY A 80 13.51 -1.58 0.69
N GLU A 81 14.73 -1.68 0.21
CA GLU A 81 15.28 -2.95 -0.28
C GLU A 81 15.25 -4.08 0.75
N HIS A 82 15.64 -3.78 1.98
CA HIS A 82 15.67 -4.75 3.08
C HIS A 82 14.27 -5.26 3.48
N TYR A 83 13.20 -4.54 3.14
CA TYR A 83 11.82 -4.92 3.42
C TYR A 83 11.12 -5.58 2.23
N ARG A 84 11.81 -5.72 1.10
CA ARG A 84 11.24 -6.37 -0.09
C ARG A 84 11.08 -7.86 0.17
N LEU A 85 9.84 -8.33 0.04
CA LEU A 85 9.53 -9.75 0.17
C LEU A 85 10.06 -10.53 -1.04
N PRO A 86 10.46 -11.81 -0.85
CA PRO A 86 10.89 -12.65 -1.95
C PRO A 86 9.82 -12.78 -3.05
N HIS A 87 10.29 -12.87 -4.29
CA HIS A 87 9.49 -13.13 -5.49
C HIS A 87 9.01 -14.59 -5.61
N LYS A 88 8.61 -15.19 -4.48
CA LYS A 88 8.09 -16.56 -4.40
C LYS A 88 6.73 -16.52 -3.68
N GLY A 89 5.72 -17.19 -4.22
CA GLY A 89 4.40 -17.25 -3.58
C GLY A 89 3.23 -17.51 -4.53
N ILE A 90 2.05 -17.17 -4.02
CA ILE A 90 0.71 -17.47 -4.56
C ILE A 90 0.27 -16.47 -5.65
N ILE A 91 0.99 -15.35 -5.81
CA ILE A 91 0.56 -14.27 -6.70
C ILE A 91 0.82 -14.66 -8.17
N PRO A 92 -0.22 -14.70 -9.03
CA PRO A 92 -0.08 -15.08 -10.43
C PRO A 92 0.97 -14.23 -11.16
N ARG A 93 1.79 -14.86 -11.99
CA ARG A 93 2.85 -14.18 -12.75
C ARG A 93 2.28 -13.14 -13.72
N GLU A 94 1.06 -13.38 -14.18
CA GLU A 94 0.28 -12.56 -15.10
C GLU A 94 -0.01 -11.17 -14.53
N LEU A 95 0.00 -11.00 -13.21
CA LEU A 95 -0.17 -9.68 -12.58
C LEU A 95 1.05 -8.76 -12.74
N GLY A 96 2.19 -9.27 -13.22
CA GLY A 96 3.37 -8.47 -13.49
C GLY A 96 4.00 -7.86 -12.22
N VAL A 97 3.88 -8.54 -11.07
CA VAL A 97 4.42 -8.04 -9.80
C VAL A 97 5.94 -7.93 -9.86
N ILE A 98 6.46 -6.72 -9.69
CA ILE A 98 7.91 -6.43 -9.66
C ILE A 98 8.44 -6.20 -8.25
N ALA A 99 7.59 -5.85 -7.28
CA ALA A 99 8.00 -5.78 -5.87
C ALA A 99 6.82 -6.05 -4.93
N ARG A 100 7.14 -6.52 -3.73
CA ARG A 100 6.18 -6.89 -2.67
C ARG A 100 6.71 -6.40 -1.34
N TYR A 101 5.84 -5.83 -0.52
CA TYR A 101 6.18 -5.28 0.78
C TYR A 101 5.12 -5.65 1.80
N LYS A 102 5.52 -6.11 2.98
CA LYS A 102 4.57 -6.34 4.07
C LYS A 102 3.95 -5.00 4.47
N GLY A 103 2.63 -5.00 4.60
CA GLY A 103 1.86 -3.84 4.99
C GLY A 103 0.67 -4.21 5.85
N GLN A 104 -0.12 -3.19 6.16
CA GLN A 104 -1.38 -3.34 6.86
C GLN A 104 -2.43 -2.48 6.18
N ARG A 105 -3.66 -2.99 6.14
CA ARG A 105 -4.84 -2.26 5.68
C ARG A 105 -5.73 -1.95 6.86
N LYS A 106 -6.28 -0.75 6.93
CA LYS A 106 -7.33 -0.40 7.87
C LYS A 106 -8.68 -0.79 7.28
N ILE A 107 -9.45 -1.56 8.03
CA ILE A 107 -10.84 -1.92 7.72
C ILE A 107 -11.75 -1.42 8.86
N ALA A 108 -13.02 -1.22 8.56
CA ALA A 108 -14.03 -0.78 9.52
C ALA A 108 -15.43 -1.22 9.06
N ASP A 109 -16.36 -1.27 10.01
CA ASP A 109 -17.78 -1.47 9.76
C ASP A 109 -18.43 -0.17 9.20
N PRO A 110 -19.63 -0.25 8.57
CA PRO A 110 -20.37 0.92 8.10
C PRO A 110 -20.50 2.04 9.15
N GLY A 111 -20.26 3.28 8.73
CA GLY A 111 -20.15 4.44 9.61
C GLY A 111 -18.78 4.57 10.29
N PHE A 112 -17.74 3.92 9.74
CA PHE A 112 -16.38 3.88 10.28
C PHE A 112 -16.32 3.36 11.73
N GLN A 113 -17.12 2.34 12.02
CA GLN A 113 -17.15 1.73 13.35
C GLN A 113 -16.08 0.64 13.45
N ASN A 114 -15.53 0.43 14.66
CA ASN A 114 -14.55 -0.61 14.95
C ASN A 114 -13.33 -0.66 13.98
N PRO A 115 -12.64 0.47 13.73
CA PRO A 115 -11.52 0.48 12.81
C PRO A 115 -10.36 -0.38 13.34
N GLN A 116 -9.83 -1.24 12.49
CA GLN A 116 -8.74 -2.14 12.85
C GLN A 116 -7.77 -2.34 11.69
N TRP A 117 -6.51 -2.63 12.00
CA TRP A 117 -5.52 -3.03 11.00
C TRP A 117 -5.55 -4.53 10.78
N VAL A 118 -5.52 -4.93 9.51
CA VAL A 118 -5.34 -6.31 9.08
C VAL A 118 -4.08 -6.42 8.25
N ASP A 119 -3.44 -7.58 8.32
CA ASP A 119 -2.22 -7.85 7.55
C ASP A 119 -2.50 -7.85 6.05
N GLY A 120 -1.50 -7.38 5.31
CA GLY A 120 -1.53 -7.37 3.86
C GLY A 120 -0.17 -7.16 3.23
N GLU A 121 -0.17 -7.01 1.91
CA GLU A 121 0.99 -6.76 1.09
C GLU A 121 0.71 -5.64 0.09
N LEU A 122 1.61 -4.67 0.04
CA LEU A 122 1.70 -3.73 -1.06
C LEU A 122 2.46 -4.38 -2.21
N LEU A 123 1.84 -4.38 -3.38
CA LEU A 123 2.35 -4.93 -4.63
C LEU A 123 2.64 -3.79 -5.59
N ILE A 124 3.83 -3.78 -6.18
CA ILE A 124 4.18 -2.90 -7.28
C ILE A 124 4.15 -3.72 -8.56
N LEU A 125 3.36 -3.27 -9.55
CA LEU A 125 3.15 -3.97 -10.81
C LEU A 125 3.92 -3.28 -11.96
N ASP A 126 4.39 -4.04 -12.94
CA ASP A 126 5.17 -3.53 -14.08
C ASP A 126 4.36 -2.68 -15.07
N GLY A 127 3.03 -2.64 -14.92
CA GLY A 127 2.14 -1.83 -15.75
C GLY A 127 2.05 -2.29 -17.20
N LYS A 128 2.62 -3.43 -17.61
CA LYS A 128 2.61 -3.86 -19.03
C LYS A 128 1.21 -4.01 -19.61
N PHE A 129 0.23 -4.31 -18.76
CA PHE A 129 -1.18 -4.47 -19.15
C PHE A 129 -2.02 -3.19 -18.93
N ILE A 130 -1.42 -2.11 -18.41
CA ILE A 130 -2.12 -0.87 -18.06
C ILE A 130 -1.38 0.32 -18.68
N ARG A 131 -2.02 1.00 -19.63
CA ARG A 131 -1.40 2.05 -20.47
C ARG A 131 -0.87 3.28 -19.70
N ASP A 132 -1.13 3.38 -18.40
CA ASP A 132 -0.91 4.59 -17.59
C ASP A 132 0.29 4.53 -16.63
N GLY A 133 1.12 3.49 -16.64
CA GLY A 133 2.35 3.40 -15.82
C GLY A 133 2.27 2.33 -14.72
N PRO A 134 3.25 2.27 -13.79
CA PRO A 134 3.26 1.27 -12.73
C PRO A 134 2.02 1.42 -11.85
N VAL A 135 1.28 0.32 -11.74
CA VAL A 135 0.07 0.21 -10.92
C VAL A 135 0.47 -0.39 -9.58
N ILE A 136 -0.13 0.11 -8.51
CA ILE A 136 0.01 -0.52 -7.20
C ILE A 136 -1.24 -1.33 -6.92
N ALA A 137 -1.07 -2.44 -6.20
CA ALA A 137 -2.17 -3.19 -5.65
C ALA A 137 -1.94 -3.45 -4.17
N PHE A 138 -3.01 -3.56 -3.41
CA PHE A 138 -2.94 -3.99 -2.02
C PHE A 138 -3.69 -5.31 -1.89
N PHE A 139 -2.97 -6.36 -1.48
CA PHE A 139 -3.54 -7.65 -1.17
C PHE A 139 -3.66 -7.79 0.34
N TYR A 140 -4.86 -7.96 0.87
CA TYR A 140 -5.05 -8.16 2.31
C TYR A 140 -5.98 -9.33 2.58
N TRP A 141 -5.86 -9.87 3.79
CA TRP A 141 -6.64 -11.01 4.19
C TRP A 141 -7.16 -10.88 5.62
N THR A 142 -8.35 -11.43 5.82
CA THR A 142 -8.95 -11.70 7.12
C THR A 142 -9.29 -13.19 7.18
N SER A 143 -9.87 -13.65 8.29
CA SER A 143 -10.35 -15.05 8.39
C SER A 143 -11.38 -15.43 7.32
N ASN A 144 -12.06 -14.44 6.71
CA ASN A 144 -13.19 -14.67 5.81
C ASN A 144 -12.98 -14.12 4.39
N VAL A 145 -11.98 -13.25 4.18
CA VAL A 145 -11.82 -12.49 2.93
C VAL A 145 -10.36 -12.48 2.51
N HIS A 146 -10.12 -12.67 1.21
CA HIS A 146 -8.84 -12.43 0.56
C HIS A 146 -9.12 -11.53 -0.65
N LEU A 147 -8.66 -10.28 -0.62
CA LEU A 147 -9.03 -9.28 -1.63
C LEU A 147 -7.79 -8.62 -2.23
N PHE A 148 -7.81 -8.44 -3.55
CA PHE A 148 -6.91 -7.54 -4.26
C PHE A 148 -7.63 -6.25 -4.58
N GLU A 149 -7.04 -5.13 -4.17
CA GLU A 149 -7.45 -3.80 -4.61
C GLU A 149 -6.39 -3.21 -5.53
N PHE A 150 -6.81 -2.67 -6.66
CA PHE A 150 -5.93 -2.11 -7.67
C PHE A 150 -6.08 -0.59 -7.73
N PHE A 151 -4.95 0.10 -7.81
CA PHE A 151 -4.89 1.55 -7.76
C PHE A 151 -4.14 2.08 -8.99
N ARG A 152 -4.86 2.84 -9.82
CA ARG A 152 -4.29 3.48 -11.01
C ARG A 152 -3.73 4.84 -10.62
N GLN A 153 -2.47 5.10 -10.94
CA GLN A 153 -1.90 6.43 -10.72
C GLN A 153 -2.57 7.45 -11.66
N LEU A 154 -2.97 8.59 -11.10
CA LEU A 154 -3.49 9.71 -11.85
C LEU A 154 -2.32 10.55 -12.39
N LYS A 155 -2.38 10.86 -13.69
CA LYS A 155 -1.49 11.83 -14.34
C LYS A 155 -2.20 13.18 -14.35
N LEU A 156 -1.63 14.14 -13.64
CA LEU A 156 -2.14 15.51 -13.67
C LEU A 156 -1.58 16.22 -14.92
N PRO A 157 -2.36 17.09 -15.58
CA PRO A 157 -1.84 17.97 -16.60
C PRO A 157 -0.73 18.87 -16.03
N ASP A 158 0.21 19.26 -16.89
CA ASP A 158 1.23 20.28 -16.59
C ASP A 158 0.62 21.68 -16.42
#